data_AF-A0A938L8X9-F1
#
_entry.id   AF-A0A938L8X9-F1
#
_cell.length_a   1.000
_cell.length_b   1.000
_cell.length_c   1.000
_cell.angle_alpha   90.00
_cell.angle_beta   90.00
_cell.angle_gamma   90.00
#
_symmetry.space_group_name_H-M   'P 1'
#
loop_
_entity.id
_entity.type
_entity.pdbx_description
1 polymer ?
#
loop_
_entity_poly.entity_id
_entity_poly.type
_entity_poly.pdbx_seq_one_letter_code
_entity_poly.pdbx_strand_id
1 'polypeptide(L)'
;MPPRVEVADAERESWERELSASLGCAVELRWSRGRTQVVRMRRSTGPAGEPRIELALAGFFRAAPADVRAAVAAWIRSGRRARQACRRLDEWADEQLKLLPARRGTPQRMRARGAVHDLD
;
A
#
# COMPACT_ATOMS: atom_id res chain seq x y z
N MET A 1 -27.13 9.60 1.51
CA MET A 1 -25.97 8.82 1.01
C MET A 1 -24.73 9.63 1.35
N PRO A 2 -24.01 9.32 2.43
CA PRO A 2 -22.84 10.10 2.82
C PRO A 2 -21.75 9.95 1.74
N PRO A 3 -20.96 11.00 1.48
CA PRO A 3 -19.96 10.99 0.42
C PRO A 3 -18.84 10.00 0.77
N ARG A 4 -18.50 9.13 -0.18
CA ARG A 4 -17.42 8.12 -0.07
C ARG A 4 -16.03 8.69 0.29
N VAL A 5 -15.87 10.01 0.24
CA VAL A 5 -14.63 10.72 0.55
C VAL A 5 -14.42 10.83 2.07
N GLU A 6 -15.46 11.21 2.83
CA GLU A 6 -15.34 11.40 4.29
C GLU A 6 -15.00 10.11 5.04
N VAL A 7 -15.55 8.97 4.61
CA VAL A 7 -15.25 7.66 5.20
C VAL A 7 -13.79 7.26 4.96
N ALA A 8 -13.26 7.58 3.77
CA ALA A 8 -11.88 7.27 3.40
C ALA A 8 -10.86 8.09 4.21
N ASP A 9 -11.22 9.32 4.56
CA ASP A 9 -10.40 10.19 5.40
C ASP A 9 -10.44 9.74 6.87
N ALA A 10 -11.60 9.38 7.41
CA ALA A 10 -11.73 8.86 8.77
C ALA A 10 -10.98 7.53 8.98
N GLU A 11 -11.05 6.61 8.01
CA GLU A 11 -10.28 5.36 8.02
C GLU A 11 -8.78 5.62 8.02
N ARG A 12 -8.32 6.59 7.21
CA ARG A 12 -6.91 6.98 7.14
C ARG A 12 -6.45 7.52 8.50
N GLU A 13 -7.19 8.47 9.06
CA GLU A 13 -6.85 9.10 10.34
C GLU A 13 -6.80 8.08 11.49
N SER A 14 -7.72 7.11 11.50
CA SER A 14 -7.70 6.01 12.48
C SER A 14 -6.40 5.20 12.39
N TRP A 15 -5.99 4.82 11.19
CA TRP A 15 -4.74 4.10 10.96
C TRP A 15 -3.51 4.94 11.34
N GLU A 16 -3.47 6.20 10.91
CA GLU A 16 -2.36 7.11 11.23
C GLU A 16 -2.21 7.29 12.73
N ARG A 17 -3.32 7.47 13.45
CA ARG A 17 -3.31 7.59 14.92
C ARG A 17 -2.82 6.31 15.60
N GLU A 18 -3.33 5.15 15.19
CA GLU A 18 -2.95 3.85 15.77
C GLU A 18 -1.46 3.56 15.53
N LEU A 19 -0.98 3.76 14.30
CA LEU A 19 0.42 3.56 13.96
C LEU A 19 1.34 4.59 14.63
N SER A 20 0.94 5.86 14.68
CA SER A 20 1.73 6.91 15.33
C SER A 20 1.87 6.64 16.84
N ALA A 21 0.79 6.20 17.49
CA ALA A 21 0.82 5.80 18.90
C ALA A 21 1.72 4.59 19.14
N SER A 22 1.67 3.58 18.26
CA SER A 22 2.52 2.37 18.39
C SER A 22 4.00 2.65 18.08
N LEU A 23 4.29 3.57 17.16
CA LEU A 23 5.64 3.82 16.64
C LEU A 23 6.32 5.03 17.30
N GLY A 24 5.59 5.86 18.03
CA GLY A 24 6.13 7.05 18.70
C GLY A 24 6.61 8.14 17.75
N CYS A 25 6.13 8.17 16.52
CA CYS A 25 6.52 9.14 15.50
C CYS A 25 5.35 9.43 14.55
N ALA A 26 5.44 10.52 13.79
CA ALA A 26 4.38 10.90 12.86
C ALA A 26 4.31 9.92 11.69
N VAL A 27 3.13 9.36 11.44
CA VAL A 27 2.86 8.48 10.30
C VAL A 27 1.90 9.16 9.34
N GLU A 28 2.28 9.27 8.08
CA GLU A 28 1.42 9.72 6.99
C GLU A 28 1.05 8.51 6.13
N LEU A 29 -0.24 8.24 6.01
CA LEU A 29 -0.76 7.09 5.28
C LEU A 29 -1.39 7.54 3.96
N ARG A 30 -1.01 6.84 2.88
CA ARG A 30 -1.70 6.96 1.59
C ARG A 30 -2.23 5.61 1.12
N TRP A 31 -3.48 5.63 0.65
CA TRP A 31 -4.08 4.49 -0.01
C TRP A 31 -3.58 4.38 -1.45
N SER A 32 -3.03 3.23 -1.81
CA SER A 32 -2.51 2.92 -3.13
C SER A 32 -3.37 1.87 -3.83
N ARG A 33 -3.26 1.81 -5.16
CA ARG A 33 -3.87 0.76 -6.00
C ARG A 33 -2.85 -0.31 -6.41
N GLY A 34 -1.67 -0.31 -5.77
CA GLY A 34 -0.59 -1.23 -6.07
C GLY A 34 -0.99 -2.67 -5.69
N ARG A 35 -0.85 -3.60 -6.63
CA ARG A 35 -1.05 -5.04 -6.39
C ARG A 35 0.26 -5.84 -6.33
N THR A 36 1.39 -5.19 -6.62
CA THR A 36 2.73 -5.83 -6.67
C THR A 36 3.59 -5.41 -5.47
N GLN A 37 3.42 -4.18 -4.98
CA GLN A 37 3.94 -3.72 -3.70
C GLN A 37 2.76 -3.20 -2.91
N VAL A 38 2.19 -4.06 -2.07
CA VAL A 38 0.97 -3.80 -1.32
C VAL A 38 1.21 -2.99 -0.05
N VAL A 39 2.47 -2.99 0.43
CA VAL A 39 2.95 -2.16 1.53
C VAL A 39 4.27 -1.52 1.09
N ARG A 40 4.38 -0.19 1.22
CA ARG A 40 5.62 0.56 0.98
C ARG A 40 5.83 1.57 2.09
N MET A 41 7.01 1.57 2.67
CA MET A 41 7.40 2.49 3.74
C MET A 41 8.58 3.34 3.26
N ARG A 42 8.56 4.62 3.61
CA ARG A 42 9.72 5.52 3.54
C ARG A 42 9.87 6.21 4.89
N ARG A 43 11.08 6.25 5.42
CA ARG A 43 11.41 7.06 6.59
C ARG A 43 11.93 8.40 6.10
N SER A 44 11.43 9.47 6.67
CA SER A 44 11.84 10.84 6.40
C SER A 44 12.00 11.58 7.72
N THR A 45 12.55 12.78 7.63
CA THR A 45 12.66 13.69 8.78
C THR A 45 11.77 14.88 8.49
N GLY A 46 10.98 15.30 9.47
CA GLY A 46 10.16 16.49 9.39
C GLY A 46 10.99 17.77 9.39
N PRO A 47 10.36 18.92 9.14
CA PRO A 47 11.03 20.21 9.06
C PRO A 47 11.69 20.64 10.38
N ALA A 48 11.23 20.14 11.54
CA ALA A 48 11.85 20.42 12.85
C ALA A 48 12.76 19.27 13.34
N GLY A 49 13.16 18.34 12.45
CA GLY A 49 14.06 17.24 12.78
C GLY A 49 13.37 16.01 13.37
N GLU A 50 12.04 16.00 13.48
CA GLU A 50 11.29 14.87 14.03
C GLU A 50 11.24 13.68 13.07
N PRO A 51 11.29 12.43 13.57
CA PRO A 51 11.13 11.25 12.72
C PRO A 51 9.72 11.20 12.13
N ARG A 52 9.64 10.96 10.82
CA ARG A 52 8.38 10.79 10.08
C ARG A 52 8.41 9.52 9.24
N ILE A 53 7.26 8.88 9.10
CA ILE A 53 7.08 7.67 8.30
C ILE A 53 5.99 7.93 7.26
N GLU A 54 6.36 7.85 6.00
CA GLU A 54 5.40 7.80 4.88
C GLU A 54 5.08 6.34 4.58
N LEU A 55 3.82 5.97 4.73
CA LEU A 55 3.32 4.62 4.51
C LEU A 55 2.33 4.62 3.34
N ALA A 56 2.56 3.75 2.35
CA ALA A 56 1.59 3.47 1.30
C ALA A 56 1.06 2.05 1.46
N LEU A 57 -0.25 1.91 1.65
CA LEU A 57 -0.93 0.62 1.77
C LEU A 57 -1.88 0.43 0.60
N ALA A 58 -2.01 -0.79 0.10
CA ALA A 58 -3.04 -1.12 -0.89
C ALA A 58 -4.44 -0.88 -0.30
N GLY A 59 -5.39 -0.43 -1.13
CA GLY A 59 -6.72 -0.03 -0.65
C GLY A 59 -7.50 -1.11 0.11
N PHE A 60 -7.22 -2.40 -0.12
CA PHE A 60 -7.85 -3.50 0.63
C PHE A 60 -7.42 -3.57 2.11
N PHE A 61 -6.34 -2.87 2.51
CA PHE A 61 -5.95 -2.77 3.91
C PHE A 61 -6.91 -1.93 4.77
N ARG A 62 -7.82 -1.16 4.16
CA ARG A 62 -8.83 -0.40 4.90
C ARG A 62 -9.66 -1.28 5.82
N ALA A 63 -10.05 -2.45 5.31
CA ALA A 63 -10.81 -3.46 6.02
C ALA A 63 -9.92 -4.48 6.76
N ALA A 64 -8.63 -4.19 6.93
CA ALA A 64 -7.74 -5.16 7.56
C ALA A 64 -8.10 -5.33 9.06
N PRO A 65 -8.14 -6.57 9.55
CA PRO A 65 -8.38 -6.87 10.95
C PRO A 65 -7.22 -6.40 11.84
N ALA A 66 -7.48 -6.27 13.14
CA ALA A 66 -6.55 -5.68 14.10
C ALA A 66 -5.20 -6.42 14.20
N ASP A 67 -5.20 -7.74 14.01
CA ASP A 67 -3.97 -8.55 13.98
C ASP A 67 -3.07 -8.19 12.79
N VAL A 68 -3.66 -7.90 11.62
CA VAL A 68 -2.92 -7.42 10.45
C VAL A 68 -2.39 -6.01 10.69
N ARG A 69 -3.15 -5.12 11.35
CA ARG A 69 -2.68 -3.78 11.75
C ARG A 69 -1.47 -3.87 12.68
N ALA A 70 -1.53 -4.74 13.68
CA ALA A 70 -0.42 -5.02 14.59
C ALA A 70 0.81 -5.58 13.83
N ALA A 71 0.59 -6.46 12.85
CA ALA A 71 1.66 -6.94 11.98
C ALA A 71 2.30 -5.82 11.15
N VAL A 72 1.52 -4.87 10.61
CA VAL A 72 2.06 -3.67 9.93
C VAL A 72 2.95 -2.87 10.89
N ALA A 73 2.48 -2.58 12.10
CA ALA A 73 3.27 -1.83 13.08
C ALA A 73 4.58 -2.55 13.45
N ALA A 74 4.52 -3.87 13.69
CA ALA A 74 5.69 -4.70 13.97
C ALA A 74 6.69 -4.72 12.79
N TRP A 75 6.17 -4.81 11.56
CA TRP A 75 6.98 -4.74 10.35
C TRP A 75 7.62 -3.36 10.15
N ILE A 76 6.93 -2.25 10.44
CA ILE A 76 7.52 -0.91 10.34
C ILE A 76 8.68 -0.75 11.34
N ARG A 77 8.51 -1.28 12.56
CA ARG A 77 9.52 -1.21 13.62
C ARG A 77 10.78 -2.01 13.28
N SER A 78 10.61 -3.26 12.87
CA SER A 78 11.72 -4.22 12.74
C SER A 78 12.06 -4.61 11.30
N GLY A 79 11.30 -4.12 10.32
CA GLY A 79 11.47 -4.44 8.90
C GLY A 79 11.41 -5.95 8.63
N ARG A 80 12.31 -6.40 7.75
CA ARG A 80 12.46 -7.83 7.38
C ARG A 80 12.85 -8.75 8.54
N ARG A 81 13.23 -8.22 9.71
CA ARG A 81 13.56 -9.04 10.89
C ARG A 81 12.30 -9.55 11.60
N ALA A 82 11.14 -8.91 11.43
CA ALA A 82 9.87 -9.38 11.98
C ALA A 82 9.27 -10.49 11.09
N ARG A 83 9.89 -11.67 11.09
CA ARG A 83 9.50 -12.80 10.23
C ARG A 83 8.02 -13.18 10.34
N GLN A 84 7.48 -13.19 11.57
CA GLN A 84 6.07 -13.49 11.82
C GLN A 84 5.15 -12.42 11.23
N ALA A 85 5.51 -11.14 11.38
CA ALA A 85 4.75 -10.04 10.81
C ALA A 85 4.79 -10.08 9.27
N CYS A 86 5.95 -10.29 8.66
CA CYS A 86 6.06 -10.47 7.21
C CYS A 86 5.16 -11.61 6.73
N ARG A 87 5.25 -12.79 7.35
CA ARG A 87 4.42 -13.94 6.98
C ARG A 87 2.93 -13.62 7.07
N ARG A 88 2.49 -12.97 8.15
CA ARG A 88 1.08 -12.60 8.31
C ARG A 88 0.61 -11.59 7.27
N LEU A 89 1.45 -10.60 6.96
CA LEU A 89 1.16 -9.59 5.94
C LEU A 89 1.09 -10.20 4.54
N ASP A 90 2.02 -11.11 4.21
CA ASP A 90 2.07 -11.79 2.92
C ASP A 90 0.85 -12.71 2.75
N GLU A 91 0.52 -13.52 3.77
CA GLU A 91 -0.66 -14.42 3.76
C GLU A 91 -1.96 -13.62 3.58
N TRP A 92 -2.16 -12.56 4.35
CA TRP A 92 -3.32 -11.70 4.20
C TRP A 92 -3.36 -11.02 2.83
N ALA A 93 -2.24 -10.50 2.35
CA ALA A 93 -2.18 -9.87 1.04
C ALA A 93 -2.53 -10.85 -0.09
N ASP A 94 -2.04 -12.09 -0.02
CA ASP A 94 -2.34 -13.13 -1.00
C ASP A 94 -3.83 -13.49 -1.01
N GLU A 95 -4.47 -13.61 0.16
CA GLU A 95 -5.92 -13.81 0.27
C GLU A 95 -6.70 -12.67 -0.38
N GLN A 96 -6.35 -11.42 -0.05
CA GLN A 96 -7.02 -10.25 -0.61
C GLN A 96 -6.79 -10.11 -2.12
N LEU A 97 -5.60 -10.43 -2.60
CA LEU A 97 -5.27 -10.38 -4.03
C LEU A 97 -6.06 -11.42 -4.84
N LYS A 98 -6.33 -12.61 -4.29
CA LYS A 98 -7.18 -13.64 -4.92
C LYS A 98 -8.64 -13.19 -5.07
N LEU A 99 -9.13 -12.36 -4.17
CA LEU A 99 -10.50 -11.83 -4.20
C LEU A 99 -10.67 -10.68 -5.20
N LEU A 100 -9.57 -10.07 -5.66
CA LEU A 100 -9.65 -8.98 -6.63
C LEU A 100 -9.91 -9.52 -8.04
N PRO A 101 -10.74 -8.84 -8.85
CA PRO A 101 -10.95 -9.24 -10.24
C PRO A 101 -9.61 -9.26 -10.98
N ALA A 102 -9.46 -10.27 -11.85
CA ALA A 102 -8.26 -10.47 -12.67
C ALA A 102 -7.82 -9.15 -13.31
N ARG A 103 -6.51 -8.90 -13.31
CA ARG A 103 -5.96 -7.72 -14.00
C ARG A 103 -6.45 -7.77 -15.45
N ARG A 104 -7.13 -6.71 -15.91
CA ARG A 104 -7.35 -6.50 -17.34
C ARG A 104 -5.98 -6.53 -17.99
N GLY A 105 -5.75 -7.48 -18.89
CA GLY A 105 -4.44 -7.73 -19.49
C GLY A 105 -3.85 -6.45 -20.07
N THR A 106 -2.52 -6.33 -19.99
CA THR A 106 -1.76 -5.28 -20.66
C THR A 106 -2.25 -5.15 -22.11
N PRO A 107 -2.57 -3.95 -22.63
CA PRO A 107 -2.89 -3.82 -24.04
C PRO A 107 -1.70 -4.36 -24.82
N GLN A 108 -1.96 -5.43 -25.57
CA GLN A 108 -1.00 -6.06 -26.44
C GLN A 108 -0.50 -4.96 -27.38
N ARG A 109 0.76 -4.55 -27.25
CA ARG A 109 1.37 -3.61 -28.19
C ARG A 109 1.33 -4.28 -29.56
N MET A 110 0.37 -3.90 -30.40
CA MET A 110 0.39 -4.21 -31.82
C MET A 110 1.70 -3.63 -32.36
N ARG A 111 2.68 -4.49 -32.62
CA ARG A 111 3.82 -4.13 -33.45
C ARG A 111 3.25 -3.98 -34.86
N ALA A 112 3.04 -2.75 -35.32
CA ALA A 112 2.86 -2.48 -36.73
C ALA A 112 4.17 -2.85 -37.46
N ARG A 113 4.17 -4.02 -38.13
CA ARG A 113 5.07 -4.28 -39.26
C ARG A 113 4.26 -4.05 -40.52
N GLY A 114 4.52 -2.95 -41.20
CA GLY A 114 4.06 -2.66 -42.56
C GLY A 114 4.99 -1.57 -43.09
N ALA A 115 6.11 -1.98 -43.66
CA ALA A 115 6.33 -2.04 -45.11
C ALA A 115 6.68 -0.65 -45.65
N VAL A 116 8.00 -0.41 -45.73
CA VAL A 116 8.61 0.68 -46.47
C VAL A 116 8.23 0.48 -47.94
N HIS A 117 7.48 1.42 -48.49
CA HIS A 117 7.41 1.62 -49.93
C HIS A 117 8.30 2.82 -50.23
N ASP A 118 9.52 2.55 -50.72
CA ASP A 118 10.28 3.52 -51.50
C ASP A 118 9.51 3.78 -52.80
N LEU A 119 9.36 5.03 -53.16
CA LEU A 119 8.94 5.46 -54.50
C LEU A 119 10.13 6.23 -55.10
N ASP A 120 10.65 5.68 -56.20
CA ASP A 120 11.53 6.34 -57.18
C ASP A 120 10.96 7.67 -57.68
#